data_AF-A0A0M8WD24-F1
#
_entry.id   AF-A0A0M8WD24-F1
#
_cell.length_a   1.000
_cell.length_b   1.000
_cell.length_c   1.000
_cell.angle_alpha   90.00
_cell.angle_beta   90.00
_cell.angle_gamma   90.00
#
_symmetry.space_group_name_H-M   'P 1'
#
loop_
_entity.id
_entity.type
_entity.pdbx_description
1 polymer ?
#
loop_
_entity_poly.entity_id
_entity_poly.type
_entity_poly.pdbx_seq_one_letter_code
_entity_poly.pdbx_strand_id
1 'polypeptide(L)'
;MVLDHGGRSEPMPVRGPDRHAARRLAALPYPLHYETRHTAVVGLCPDRFGVTVTFPDHDEWFDIVVCAQPCCQAERLPGLRLDAWSRDHVALLYRAVHDTRLPLSSAELLADGLDLYRDDREAFSWWENTLRPHITTVRRSFTPAG
;
A
#
# COMPACT_ATOMS: atom_id res chain seq x y z
N MET A 1 -13.21 2.71 14.13
CA MET A 1 -14.39 3.59 14.02
C MET A 1 -13.99 4.73 13.11
N VAL A 2 -14.29 4.64 11.81
CA VAL A 2 -13.99 5.72 10.86
C VAL A 2 -15.15 6.70 10.95
N LEU A 3 -14.89 7.91 11.44
CA LEU A 3 -15.87 8.99 11.48
C LEU A 3 -15.77 9.77 10.17
N ASP A 4 -16.69 9.46 9.25
CA ASP A 4 -16.99 10.27 8.08
C ASP A 4 -17.88 11.46 8.50
N HIS A 5 -17.39 12.67 8.29
CA HIS A 5 -18.11 13.92 8.55
C HIS A 5 -18.07 14.82 7.32
N GLY A 6 -18.91 14.53 6.32
CA GLY A 6 -19.10 15.49 5.24
C GLY A 6 -20.01 15.07 4.09
N GLY A 7 -21.32 15.19 4.29
CA GLY A 7 -22.30 15.32 3.21
C GLY A 7 -22.95 14.01 2.75
N ARG A 8 -24.23 13.83 3.11
CA ARG A 8 -25.14 12.75 2.69
C ARG A 8 -24.99 12.39 1.20
N SER A 9 -24.13 11.42 0.91
CA SER A 9 -24.24 10.55 -0.25
C SER A 9 -24.63 9.19 0.33
N GLU A 10 -25.76 8.63 -0.13
CA GLU A 10 -26.21 7.34 0.37
C GLU A 10 -25.06 6.30 0.30
N PRO A 11 -24.86 5.46 1.33
CA PRO A 11 -23.81 4.45 1.31
C PRO A 11 -23.98 3.59 0.06
N MET A 12 -23.01 3.65 -0.85
CA MET A 12 -23.07 2.85 -2.06
C MET A 12 -22.96 1.37 -1.64
N PRO A 13 -23.98 0.54 -1.92
CA PRO A 13 -23.96 -0.84 -1.45
C PRO A 13 -22.88 -1.61 -2.20
N VAL A 14 -21.79 -1.94 -1.49
CA VAL A 14 -20.73 -2.82 -1.98
C VAL A 14 -21.34 -4.21 -2.24
N ARG A 15 -21.39 -4.61 -3.50
CA ARG A 15 -21.93 -5.91 -3.95
C ARG A 15 -20.85 -6.68 -4.68
N GLY A 16 -20.88 -8.01 -4.53
CA GLY A 16 -19.93 -8.91 -5.19
C GLY A 16 -18.75 -9.32 -4.29
N PRO A 17 -17.65 -9.84 -4.89
CA PRO A 17 -16.45 -10.32 -4.19
C PRO A 17 -15.88 -9.32 -3.17
N ASP A 18 -16.05 -8.03 -3.46
CA ASP A 18 -15.70 -6.88 -2.61
C ASP A 18 -16.33 -6.95 -1.21
N ARG A 19 -17.53 -7.53 -1.07
CA ARG A 19 -18.19 -7.73 0.23
C ARG A 19 -17.55 -8.85 1.04
N HIS A 20 -16.96 -9.86 0.39
CA HIS A 20 -16.30 -10.97 1.05
C HIS A 20 -14.88 -10.58 1.48
N ALA A 21 -14.14 -9.87 0.63
CA ALA A 21 -12.85 -9.28 0.96
C ALA A 21 -12.97 -8.27 2.11
N ALA A 22 -13.92 -7.33 2.05
CA ALA A 22 -14.18 -6.38 3.13
C ALA A 22 -14.62 -7.06 4.44
N ARG A 23 -15.32 -8.20 4.38
CA ARG A 23 -15.70 -8.99 5.57
C ARG A 23 -14.52 -9.78 6.15
N ARG A 24 -13.60 -10.25 5.33
CA ARG A 24 -12.36 -10.91 5.78
C ARG A 24 -11.43 -9.91 6.45
N LEU A 25 -11.25 -8.73 5.87
CA LEU A 25 -10.51 -7.60 6.45
C LEU A 25 -11.07 -7.18 7.81
N ALA A 26 -12.40 -7.21 7.99
CA ALA A 26 -13.05 -6.90 9.26
C ALA A 26 -13.01 -8.03 10.32
N ALA A 27 -12.53 -9.23 9.96
CA ALA A 27 -12.54 -10.42 10.81
C ALA A 27 -11.14 -10.78 11.38
N LEU A 28 -10.13 -9.95 11.17
CA LEU A 28 -8.79 -10.19 11.69
C LEU A 28 -8.73 -10.00 13.21
N PRO A 29 -7.98 -10.84 13.94
CA PRO A 29 -7.97 -10.89 15.41
C PRO A 29 -7.26 -9.70 16.08
N TYR A 30 -6.77 -8.74 15.29
CA TYR A 30 -6.22 -7.47 15.76
C TYR A 30 -6.98 -6.33 15.06
N PRO A 31 -7.35 -5.25 15.76
CA PRO A 31 -8.00 -4.12 15.12
C PRO A 31 -6.98 -3.39 14.25
N LEU A 32 -6.85 -3.82 12.99
CA LEU A 32 -6.20 -3.02 11.96
C LEU A 32 -7.10 -1.80 11.70
N HIS A 33 -6.65 -0.65 12.20
CA HIS A 33 -7.28 0.63 11.96
C HIS A 33 -6.85 1.11 10.58
N TYR A 34 -7.72 0.98 9.58
CA TYR A 34 -7.48 1.57 8.27
C TYR A 34 -8.00 3.01 8.26
N GLU A 35 -7.17 3.92 7.77
CA GLU A 35 -7.54 5.29 7.54
C GLU A 35 -7.07 5.71 6.14
N THR A 36 -7.99 6.22 5.32
CA THR A 36 -7.67 6.77 4.01
C THR A 36 -7.58 8.28 4.13
N ARG A 37 -6.38 8.84 3.91
CA ARG A 37 -6.18 10.29 3.85
C ARG A 37 -5.88 10.77 2.45
N HIS A 38 -6.49 11.88 2.07
CA HIS A 38 -6.26 12.57 0.79
C HIS A 38 -5.44 13.86 0.95
N THR A 39 -4.75 14.00 2.08
CA THR A 39 -3.89 15.15 2.38
C THR A 39 -2.51 14.96 1.77
N ALA A 40 -1.87 16.07 1.37
CA ALA A 40 -0.49 16.03 0.91
C ALA A 40 0.42 15.44 1.99
N VAL A 41 1.21 14.42 1.64
CA VAL A 41 2.26 13.88 2.52
C VAL A 41 3.56 14.60 2.18
N VAL A 42 4.14 15.29 3.16
CA VAL A 42 5.38 16.05 2.97
C VAL A 42 6.61 15.33 3.52
N GLY A 43 6.42 14.32 4.37
CA GLY A 43 7.50 13.46 4.87
C GLY A 43 7.01 12.06 5.26
N LEU A 44 7.91 11.08 5.12
CA LEU A 44 7.74 9.73 5.64
C LEU A 44 9.03 9.32 6.37
N CYS A 45 8.90 8.95 7.64
CA CYS A 45 10.01 8.50 8.48
C CYS A 45 9.66 7.12 9.06
N PRO A 46 10.00 6.02 8.35
CA PRO A 46 9.87 4.68 8.88
C PRO A 46 10.92 4.43 9.98
N ASP A 47 10.51 3.73 11.04
CA ASP A 47 11.42 3.21 12.05
C ASP A 47 11.31 1.68 12.14
N ARG A 48 11.62 1.09 13.30
CA ARG A 48 11.55 -0.36 13.52
C ARG A 48 10.16 -0.88 13.93
N PHE A 49 9.21 0.02 14.13
CA PHE A 49 7.87 -0.26 14.66
C PHE A 49 6.75 0.27 13.78
N GLY A 50 7.00 1.30 12.98
CA GLY A 50 6.00 1.86 12.06
C GLY A 50 6.53 3.03 11.25
N VAL A 51 5.65 3.98 10.95
CA VAL A 51 5.95 5.15 10.12
C VAL A 51 5.37 6.39 10.75
N THR A 52 6.20 7.39 11.01
CA THR A 52 5.72 8.76 11.22
C THR A 52 5.50 9.41 9.85
N VAL A 53 4.27 9.84 9.60
CA VAL A 53 3.84 10.59 8.41
C VAL A 53 3.73 12.05 8.78
N THR A 54 4.44 12.90 8.04
CA THR A 54 4.35 14.36 8.18
C THR A 54 3.35 14.89 7.16
N PHE A 55 2.30 15.54 7.65
CA PHE A 55 1.37 16.35 6.88
C PHE A 55 1.75 17.85 7.02
N PRO A 56 1.19 18.77 6.22
CA PRO A 56 1.52 20.19 6.29
C PRO A 56 1.23 20.84 7.65
N ASP A 57 0.31 20.27 8.42
CA ASP A 57 -0.23 20.84 9.66
C ASP A 57 0.10 20.02 10.91
N HIS A 58 0.44 18.74 10.78
CA HIS A 58 0.78 17.86 11.91
C HIS A 58 1.57 16.63 11.48
N ASP A 59 2.16 15.96 12.47
CA ASP A 59 2.71 14.62 12.33
C ASP A 59 1.75 13.59 12.94
N GLU A 60 1.69 12.41 12.33
CA GLU A 60 0.92 11.28 12.86
C GLU A 60 1.66 9.97 12.63
N TRP A 61 1.47 9.00 13.52
CA TRP A 61 2.15 7.72 13.48
C TRP A 61 1.20 6.60 13.06
N PHE A 62 1.66 5.72 12.19
CA PHE A 62 0.92 4.58 11.67
C PHE A 62 1.78 3.32 11.73
N ASP A 63 1.16 2.17 12.00
CA ASP A 63 1.86 0.88 11.94
C ASP A 63 2.39 0.61 10.53
N ILE A 64 1.56 0.85 9.51
CA ILE A 64 1.86 0.62 8.10
C ILE A 64 1.29 1.75 7.25
N VAL A 65 2.02 2.15 6.20
CA VAL A 65 1.56 3.11 5.19
C VAL A 65 1.50 2.45 3.82
N VAL A 66 0.32 2.47 3.19
CA VAL A 66 0.13 1.96 1.83
C VAL A 66 -0.12 3.12 0.87
N CYS A 67 0.82 3.39 -0.03
CA CYS A 67 0.68 4.38 -1.08
C CYS A 67 -0.15 3.81 -2.25
N ALA A 68 -1.43 4.14 -2.29
CA ALA A 68 -2.32 3.82 -3.42
C ALA A 68 -2.17 4.79 -4.61
N GLN A 69 -1.46 5.90 -4.42
CA GLN A 69 -1.12 6.89 -5.45
C GLN A 69 0.38 7.20 -5.42
N PRO A 70 0.95 7.76 -6.50
CA PRO A 70 2.35 8.18 -6.52
C PRO A 70 2.66 9.11 -5.35
N CYS A 71 3.66 8.73 -4.55
CA CYS A 71 4.10 9.49 -3.39
C CYS A 71 5.62 9.70 -3.48
N CYS A 72 6.03 10.92 -3.82
CA CYS A 72 7.44 11.28 -3.97
C CYS A 72 8.28 10.97 -2.72
N GLN A 73 7.68 11.07 -1.52
CA GLN A 73 8.39 10.77 -0.27
C GLN A 73 8.63 9.28 -0.12
N ALA A 74 7.65 8.45 -0.49
CA ALA A 74 7.75 7.01 -0.43
C ALA A 74 8.76 6.47 -1.47
N GLU A 75 8.80 7.07 -2.66
CA GLU A 75 9.77 6.72 -3.71
C GLU A 75 11.23 7.05 -3.36
N ARG A 76 11.45 7.97 -2.40
CA ARG A 76 12.79 8.42 -1.97
C ARG A 76 13.25 7.78 -0.66
N LEU A 77 12.50 6.81 -0.14
CA LEU A 77 12.86 6.16 1.11
C LEU A 77 14.27 5.54 1.03
N PRO A 78 15.14 5.82 2.03
CA PRO A 78 16.48 5.25 2.05
C PRO A 78 16.47 3.73 1.99
N GLY A 79 17.23 3.17 1.05
CA GLY A 79 17.34 1.72 0.86
C GLY A 79 16.18 1.08 0.10
N LEU A 80 15.17 1.84 -0.36
CA LEU A 80 14.20 1.34 -1.33
C LEU A 80 14.91 1.00 -2.64
N ARG A 81 14.78 -0.26 -3.08
CA ARG A 81 15.37 -0.70 -4.35
C ARG A 81 14.54 -0.24 -5.53
N LEU A 82 15.20 -0.06 -6.68
CA LEU A 82 14.53 0.27 -7.94
C LEU A 82 13.52 -0.79 -8.39
N ASP A 83 13.64 -2.03 -7.94
CA ASP A 83 12.78 -3.16 -8.30
C ASP A 83 11.90 -3.65 -7.13
N ALA A 84 11.82 -2.86 -6.06
CA ALA A 84 10.98 -3.13 -4.90
C ALA A 84 9.71 -2.27 -4.93
N TRP A 85 8.66 -2.80 -4.32
CA TRP A 85 7.39 -2.12 -4.10
C TRP A 85 7.13 -1.86 -2.62
N SER A 86 8.08 -2.14 -1.76
CA SER A 86 7.98 -1.91 -0.32
C SER A 86 9.33 -1.58 0.29
N ARG A 87 9.31 -0.89 1.43
CA ARG A 87 10.48 -0.68 2.28
C ARG A 87 10.02 -0.42 3.71
N ASP A 88 10.63 -1.13 4.65
CA ASP A 88 10.24 -1.10 6.07
C ASP A 88 8.72 -1.31 6.20
N HIS A 89 8.02 -0.35 6.77
CA HIS A 89 6.58 -0.37 7.03
C HIS A 89 5.75 0.36 5.94
N VAL A 90 6.35 0.59 4.75
CA VAL A 90 5.72 1.34 3.64
C VAL A 90 5.59 0.46 2.39
N ALA A 91 4.39 0.38 1.82
CA ALA A 91 4.09 -0.31 0.57
C ALA A 91 3.66 0.66 -0.54
N LEU A 92 4.25 0.53 -1.72
CA LEU A 92 3.97 1.29 -2.95
C LEU A 92 2.97 0.54 -3.84
N LEU A 93 1.73 0.42 -3.39
CA LEU A 93 0.68 -0.29 -4.14
C LEU A 93 0.52 0.25 -5.56
N TYR A 94 0.50 1.57 -5.75
CA TYR A 94 0.38 2.16 -7.10
C TYR A 94 1.47 1.67 -8.06
N ARG A 95 2.67 1.42 -7.55
CA ARG A 95 3.83 0.98 -8.33
C ARG A 95 3.71 -0.49 -8.70
N ALA A 96 3.34 -1.33 -7.74
CA ALA A 96 3.02 -2.74 -8.01
C ALA A 96 1.90 -2.88 -9.06
N VAL A 97 0.85 -2.08 -8.93
CA VAL A 97 -0.25 -2.02 -9.92
C VAL A 97 0.23 -1.55 -11.28
N HIS A 98 1.06 -0.51 -11.33
CA HIS A 98 1.63 -0.01 -12.58
C HIS A 98 2.49 -1.08 -13.26
N ASP A 99 3.34 -1.76 -12.50
CA ASP A 99 4.33 -2.69 -13.01
C ASP A 99 3.74 -4.03 -13.44
N THR A 100 2.67 -4.47 -12.78
CA THR A 100 2.00 -5.74 -13.08
C THR A 100 0.77 -5.58 -13.97
N ARG A 101 0.15 -4.39 -14.00
CA ARG A 101 -1.18 -4.14 -14.59
C ARG A 101 -2.30 -4.96 -13.94
N LEU A 102 -2.11 -5.40 -12.70
CA LEU A 102 -3.07 -6.19 -11.93
C LEU A 102 -3.55 -5.41 -10.70
N PRO A 103 -4.45 -4.40 -10.85
CA PRO A 103 -4.86 -3.54 -9.75
C PRO A 103 -5.49 -4.33 -8.59
N LEU A 104 -6.49 -5.14 -8.89
CA LEU A 104 -7.22 -5.91 -7.88
C LEU A 104 -6.31 -6.97 -7.23
N SER A 105 -5.61 -7.76 -8.03
CA SER A 105 -4.74 -8.81 -7.49
C SER A 105 -3.59 -8.23 -6.66
N SER A 106 -3.05 -7.07 -7.02
CA SER A 106 -1.99 -6.44 -6.23
C SER A 106 -2.49 -6.00 -4.86
N ALA A 107 -3.69 -5.44 -4.77
CA ALA A 107 -4.29 -5.02 -3.51
C ALA A 107 -4.72 -6.21 -2.64
N GLU A 108 -5.40 -7.19 -3.24
CA GLU A 108 -5.88 -8.39 -2.52
C GLU A 108 -4.71 -9.21 -1.98
N LEU A 109 -3.64 -9.41 -2.77
CA LEU A 109 -2.46 -10.10 -2.28
C LEU A 109 -1.74 -9.32 -1.17
N LEU A 110 -1.77 -7.98 -1.20
CA LEU A 110 -1.19 -7.20 -0.10
C LEU A 110 -1.98 -7.43 1.19
N ALA A 111 -3.31 -7.41 1.11
CA ALA A 111 -4.18 -7.72 2.24
C ALA A 111 -3.97 -9.15 2.75
N ASP A 112 -3.94 -10.14 1.85
CA ASP A 112 -3.67 -11.54 2.22
C ASP A 112 -2.30 -11.69 2.89
N GLY A 113 -1.27 -10.97 2.43
CA GLY A 113 0.04 -10.96 3.07
C GLY A 113 -0.02 -10.48 4.52
N LEU A 114 -0.74 -9.38 4.75
CA LEU A 114 -0.93 -8.81 6.10
C LEU A 114 -1.81 -9.69 7.00
N ASP A 115 -2.72 -10.49 6.41
CA ASP A 115 -3.53 -11.48 7.13
C ASP A 115 -2.69 -12.69 7.56
N LEU A 116 -1.78 -13.14 6.70
CA LEU A 116 -1.02 -14.39 6.85
C LEU A 116 0.20 -14.24 7.74
N TYR A 117 0.88 -13.09 7.69
CA TYR A 117 2.14 -12.86 8.38
C TYR A 117 1.98 -11.83 9.48
N ARG A 118 2.55 -12.14 10.65
CA ARG A 118 2.56 -11.22 11.80
C ARG A 118 3.59 -10.11 11.64
N ASP A 119 4.68 -10.39 10.92
CA ASP A 119 5.72 -9.43 10.58
C ASP A 119 5.42 -8.84 9.20
N ASP A 120 5.35 -7.53 9.13
CA ASP A 120 4.95 -6.82 7.92
C ASP A 120 6.03 -6.86 6.83
N ARG A 121 7.31 -7.02 7.20
CA ARG A 121 8.40 -7.21 6.24
C ARG A 121 8.30 -8.59 5.60
N GLU A 122 7.92 -9.61 6.36
CA GLU A 122 7.60 -10.93 5.81
C GLU A 122 6.39 -10.87 4.88
N ALA A 123 5.32 -10.17 5.30
CA ALA A 123 4.13 -9.93 4.48
C ALA A 123 4.49 -9.27 3.13
N PHE A 124 5.26 -8.18 3.18
CA PHE A 124 5.68 -7.45 1.98
C PHE A 124 6.62 -8.26 1.10
N SER A 125 7.56 -8.99 1.69
CA SER A 125 8.45 -9.89 0.95
C SER A 125 7.66 -10.97 0.20
N TRP A 126 6.69 -11.60 0.87
CA TRP A 126 5.81 -12.56 0.24
C TRP A 126 4.97 -11.94 -0.88
N TRP A 127 4.36 -10.78 -0.62
CA TRP A 127 3.58 -10.03 -1.59
C TRP A 127 4.39 -9.68 -2.85
N GLU A 128 5.57 -9.10 -2.67
CA GLU A 128 6.46 -8.78 -3.78
C GLU A 128 6.85 -10.02 -4.59
N ASN A 129 7.25 -11.10 -3.92
CA ASN A 129 7.67 -12.33 -4.59
C ASN A 129 6.52 -13.02 -5.33
N THR A 130 5.30 -12.92 -4.81
CA THR A 130 4.09 -13.48 -5.44
C THR A 130 3.71 -12.70 -6.71
N LEU A 131 3.86 -11.37 -6.69
CA LEU A 131 3.53 -10.51 -7.83
C LEU A 131 4.66 -10.41 -8.87
N ARG A 132 5.93 -10.63 -8.48
CA ARG A 132 7.11 -10.47 -9.35
C ARG A 132 7.03 -11.22 -10.69
N PRO A 133 6.49 -12.45 -10.78
CA PRO A 133 6.31 -13.15 -12.05
C PRO A 133 5.36 -12.44 -13.04
N HIS A 134 4.53 -11.50 -12.56
CA HIS A 134 3.53 -10.79 -13.34
C HIS A 134 3.97 -9.40 -13.81
N ILE A 135 5.25 -9.03 -13.63
CA ILE A 135 5.75 -7.75 -14.13
C ILE A 135 5.62 -7.69 -15.66
N THR A 136 4.81 -6.76 -16.14
CA THR A 136 4.57 -6.51 -17.56
C THR A 136 5.32 -5.28 -18.07
N THR A 137 5.85 -4.44 -17.17
CA THR A 137 6.77 -3.36 -17.54
C THR A 137 8.07 -3.97 -18.05
N VAL A 138 8.07 -4.23 -19.36
CA VAL A 138 9.26 -4.41 -20.19
C VAL A 138 10.29 -3.38 -19.74
N ARG A 139 11.45 -3.85 -19.25
CA ARG A 139 12.71 -3.11 -19.33
C ARG A 139 12.74 -2.47 -20.70
N ARG A 140 12.41 -1.18 -20.83
CA ARG A 140 12.70 -0.46 -22.07
C ARG A 140 14.21 -0.53 -22.20
N SER A 141 14.67 -1.41 -23.07
CA SER A 141 16.02 -1.45 -23.58
C SER A 141 16.28 -0.04 -24.09
N PHE A 142 17.05 0.74 -23.33
CA PHE A 142 17.75 1.88 -23.90
C PHE A 142 18.78 1.29 -24.85
N THR A 143 18.40 1.07 -26.10
CA THR A 143 19.35 0.89 -27.19
C THR A 143 19.94 2.29 -27.44
N PRO A 144 21.26 2.51 -27.32
CA PRO A 144 21.86 3.74 -27.79
C PRO A 144 21.68 3.76 -29.31
N ALA A 145 21.07 4.82 -29.84
CA ALA A 145 21.20 5.11 -31.26
C ALA A 145 22.69 5.39 -31.54
N GLY A 146 23.26 4.65 -32.49
CA GLY A 146 24.63 4.82 -32.95
C GLY A 146 24.89 6.11 -33.69
#